data_AF-A0A2Z4IQD4-F1
#
_entry.id   AF-A0A2Z4IQD4-F1
#
_cell.length_a   1.000
_cell.length_b   1.000
_cell.length_c   1.000
_cell.angle_alpha   90.00
_cell.angle_beta   90.00
_cell.angle_gamma   90.00
#
_symmetry.space_group_name_H-M   'P 1'
#
loop_
_entity.id
_entity.type
_entity.pdbx_description
1 polymer ?
#
loop_
_entity_poly.entity_id
_entity_poly.type
_entity_poly.pdbx_seq_one_letter_code
_entity_poly.pdbx_strand_id
1 'polypeptide(L)'
;MILDGEGIVYVSGRIDFGAAQSRAASTPARARALAEHHPAHYAVFDILSHPDLGDTRGWSYVSQRASQQIAPPADNREQHSQ
;
A
#
# COMPACT_ATOMS: atom_id res chain seq x y z
N MET A 1 7.15 -4.13 -9.90
CA MET A 1 5.88 -3.38 -9.81
C MET A 1 6.18 -2.03 -9.16
N ILE A 2 5.56 -0.95 -9.65
CA ILE A 2 5.61 0.39 -9.07
C ILE A 2 4.16 0.80 -8.77
N LEU A 3 3.90 1.12 -7.50
CA LEU A 3 2.58 1.48 -7.00
C LEU A 3 2.56 2.94 -6.56
N ASP A 4 1.42 3.60 -6.75
CA ASP A 4 1.14 4.91 -6.17
C ASP A 4 -0.02 4.80 -5.18
N GLY A 5 0.12 5.46 -4.05
CA GLY A 5 -0.72 5.23 -2.88
C GLY A 5 -0.36 6.09 -1.68
N GLU A 6 -1.21 6.06 -0.67
CA GLU A 6 -1.07 6.85 0.55
C GLU A 6 -0.89 5.97 1.80
N GLY A 7 -0.04 6.43 2.72
CA GLY A 7 0.13 5.80 4.03
C GLY A 7 -0.90 6.30 5.04
N ILE A 8 -1.85 5.45 5.42
CA ILE A 8 -2.95 5.78 6.33
C ILE A 8 -2.69 5.23 7.72
N VAL A 9 -2.64 6.11 8.73
CA VAL A 9 -2.55 5.73 10.14
C VAL A 9 -3.93 5.83 10.78
N TYR A 10 -4.30 4.81 11.55
CA TYR A 10 -5.51 4.83 12.36
C TYR A 10 -5.15 4.95 13.85
N VAL A 11 -5.84 5.84 14.56
CA VAL A 11 -5.78 5.97 16.01
C VAL A 11 -7.20 5.87 16.54
N SER A 12 -7.43 4.95 17.48
CA SER A 12 -8.76 4.72 18.07
C SER A 12 -9.87 4.50 17.03
N GLY A 13 -9.56 3.75 15.98
CA GLY A 13 -10.51 3.40 14.90
C GLY A 13 -10.80 4.52 13.90
N ARG A 14 -10.07 5.64 13.95
CA ARG A 14 -10.24 6.78 13.03
C ARG A 14 -8.94 7.09 12.31
N ILE A 15 -9.05 7.58 11.07
CA ILE A 15 -7.90 8.09 10.33
C ILE A 15 -7.32 9.28 11.09
N ASP A 16 -6.01 9.26 11.30
CA ASP A 16 -5.28 10.31 12.01
C ASP A 16 -4.10 10.82 11.14
N PHE A 17 -4.32 11.96 10.51
CA PHE A 17 -3.31 12.64 9.69
C PHE A 17 -2.14 13.17 10.53
N GLY A 18 -2.39 13.55 11.78
CA GLY A 18 -1.36 14.05 12.69
C GLY A 18 -0.39 12.93 13.07
N ALA A 19 -0.89 11.72 13.28
CA ALA A 19 -0.07 10.53 13.53
C ALA A 19 0.82 10.19 12.32
N ALA A 20 0.26 10.25 11.10
CA ALA A 20 1.03 10.06 9.87
C ALA A 20 2.14 11.12 9.70
N GLN A 21 1.79 12.41 9.87
CA GLN A 21 2.76 13.51 9.78
C GLN A 21 3.84 13.42 10.87
N SER A 22 3.46 13.08 12.10
CA SER A 22 4.40 12.92 13.21
C SER A 22 5.44 11.84 12.92
N ARG A 23 5.00 10.71 12.33
CA ARG A 23 5.91 9.65 11.90
C ARG A 23 6.81 10.09 10.74
N ALA A 24 6.26 10.77 9.73
CA ALA A 24 7.02 11.23 8.56
C ALA A 24 8.10 12.26 8.93
N ALA A 25 7.84 13.13 9.91
CA ALA A 25 8.77 14.15 10.37
C ALA A 25 9.76 13.65 11.45
N SER A 26 9.69 12.38 11.84
CA SER A 26 10.49 11.82 12.95
C SER A 26 11.84 11.30 12.51
N THR A 27 12.78 11.25 13.45
CA THR A 27 14.03 10.47 13.29
C THR A 27 13.69 8.99 13.07
N PRO A 28 14.57 8.20 12.42
CA PRO A 28 14.29 6.78 12.15
C PRO A 28 13.90 5.95 13.38
N ALA A 29 14.56 6.18 14.52
CA ALA A 29 14.25 5.48 15.78
C ALA A 29 12.83 5.83 16.29
N ARG A 30 12.46 7.11 16.28
CA ARG A 30 11.13 7.55 16.69
C ARG A 30 10.05 7.12 15.70
N ALA A 31 10.33 7.19 14.41
CA ALA A 31 9.42 6.71 13.36
C ALA A 31 9.12 5.21 13.51
N ARG A 32 10.13 4.40 13.87
CA ARG A 32 9.96 2.97 14.18
C ARG A 32 9.07 2.77 15.40
N ALA A 33 9.31 3.48 16.49
CA ALA A 33 8.47 3.40 17.68
C ALA A 33 7.01 3.79 17.39
N LEU A 34 6.79 4.87 16.61
CA LEU A 34 5.45 5.28 16.18
C LEU A 34 4.77 4.23 15.30
N ALA A 35 5.52 3.57 14.41
CA ALA A 35 4.99 2.50 13.55
C ALA A 35 4.58 1.25 14.34
N GLU A 36 5.28 0.94 15.44
CA GLU A 36 4.94 -0.17 16.33
C GLU A 36 3.63 0.10 17.12
N HIS A 37 3.38 1.36 17.52
CA HIS A 37 2.17 1.74 18.26
C HIS A 37 0.97 2.04 17.36
N HIS A 38 1.23 2.63 16.19
CA HIS A 38 0.22 3.03 15.22
C HIS A 38 0.65 2.56 13.82
N PRO A 39 0.38 1.28 13.48
CA PRO A 39 0.70 0.74 12.17
C PRO A 39 0.03 1.55 11.06
N ALA A 40 0.78 1.76 9.97
CA ALA A 40 0.25 2.39 8.78
C ALA A 40 -0.26 1.34 7.80
N HIS A 41 -1.37 1.63 7.14
CA HIS A 41 -1.90 0.89 6.02
C HIS A 41 -1.50 1.59 4.73
N TYR A 42 -1.26 0.85 3.65
CA TYR A 42 -0.92 1.45 2.36
C TYR A 42 -2.10 1.33 1.41
N ALA A 43 -2.81 2.44 1.19
CA ALA A 43 -3.95 2.50 0.30
C ALA A 43 -3.48 2.83 -1.12
N VAL A 44 -3.42 1.80 -1.97
CA VAL A 44 -3.01 1.93 -3.37
C VAL A 44 -4.18 2.44 -4.22
N PHE A 45 -3.92 3.45 -5.04
CA PHE A 45 -4.90 3.96 -6.00
C PHE A 45 -4.39 3.94 -7.44
N ASP A 46 -3.08 3.78 -7.67
CA ASP A 46 -2.51 3.61 -9.01
C ASP A 46 -1.42 2.53 -9.13
N ILE A 47 -1.30 1.96 -10.33
CA ILE A 47 -0.15 1.12 -10.73
C ILE A 47 0.54 1.89 -11.83
N LEU A 48 1.79 2.30 -11.59
CA LEU A 48 2.61 3.04 -12.56
C LEU A 48 3.48 2.10 -13.41
N SER A 49 3.73 0.88 -12.92
CA SER A 49 4.35 -0.18 -13.70
C SER A 49 4.00 -1.55 -13.17
N HIS A 50 3.57 -2.45 -14.06
CA HIS A 50 3.26 -3.85 -13.76
C HIS A 50 4.32 -4.77 -14.38
N PRO A 51 4.71 -5.89 -13.72
CA PRO A 51 5.67 -6.84 -14.29
C PRO A 51 5.28 -7.34 -15.70
N ASP A 52 3.98 -7.60 -15.91
CA ASP A 52 3.48 -8.15 -17.18
C ASP A 52 3.00 -7.09 -18.19
N LEU A 53 2.63 -5.90 -17.73
CA LEU A 53 2.04 -4.85 -18.60
C LEU A 53 3.04 -3.74 -18.95
N GLY A 54 4.19 -3.69 -18.28
CA GLY A 54 5.20 -2.67 -18.48
C GLY A 54 4.84 -1.34 -17.79
N ASP A 55 5.18 -0.23 -18.44
CA ASP A 55 4.89 1.13 -17.97
C ASP A 55 3.46 1.53 -18.32
N THR A 56 2.69 1.91 -17.31
CA THR A 56 1.26 2.22 -17.41
C THR A 56 0.96 3.71 -17.27
N ARG A 57 1.97 4.57 -17.07
CA ARG A 57 1.78 6.03 -16.85
C ARG A 57 1.16 6.76 -18.03
N GLY A 58 1.24 6.19 -19.23
CA GLY A 58 0.60 6.72 -20.44
C GLY A 58 -0.86 6.29 -20.62
N TRP A 59 -1.38 5.41 -19.76
CA TRP A 59 -2.73 4.87 -19.90
C TRP A 59 -3.78 5.83 -19.34
N SER A 60 -5.03 5.70 -19.79
CA SER A 60 -6.13 6.38 -19.13
C SER A 60 -6.30 5.87 -17.69
N TYR A 61 -6.76 6.71 -16.77
CA TYR A 61 -7.00 6.32 -15.37
C TYR A 61 -7.89 5.07 -15.24
N VAL A 62 -8.93 4.95 -16.09
CA VAL A 62 -9.83 3.79 -16.11
C VAL A 62 -9.08 2.51 -16.46
N SER A 63 -8.18 2.58 -17.45
CA SER A 63 -7.35 1.44 -17.86
C SER A 63 -6.35 1.05 -16.76
N GLN A 64 -5.74 2.02 -16.08
CA GLN A 64 -4.83 1.76 -14.95
C GLN A 64 -5.59 1.12 -13.78
N ARG A 65 -6.78 1.62 -13.43
CA ARG A 65 -7.63 1.04 -12.39
C ARG A 65 -8.12 -0.37 -12.72
N ALA A 66 -8.42 -0.65 -13.98
CA ALA A 66 -8.80 -2.01 -14.39
C ALA A 66 -7.64 -3.00 -14.19
N SER A 67 -6.40 -2.57 -14.40
CA SER A 67 -5.23 -3.44 -14.17
C SER A 67 -5.00 -3.79 -12.69
N GLN A 68 -5.51 -2.97 -11.75
CA GLN A 68 -5.46 -3.24 -10.31
C GLN A 68 -6.33 -4.43 -9.88
N GLN A 69 -7.29 -4.85 -10.71
CA GLN A 69 -8.17 -5.98 -10.44
C GLN A 69 -7.55 -7.33 -10.85
N ILE A 70 -6.37 -7.33 -11.47
CA ILE A 70 -5.60 -8.54 -11.72
C ILE A 70 -5.01 -8.96 -10.37
N ALA A 71 -5.76 -9.81 -9.65
CA ALA A 71 -5.42 -10.29 -8.32
C ALA A 71 -3.98 -10.86 -8.25
N PRO A 72 -3.28 -10.75 -7.10
CA PRO A 72 -2.05 -11.51 -6.91
C PRO A 72 -2.35 -13.00 -7.12
N PRO A 73 -1.41 -13.80 -7.68
CA PRO A 73 -1.61 -15.24 -7.78
C PRO A 73 -1.90 -15.78 -6.37
N ALA A 74 -2.96 -16.59 -6.26
CA ALA A 74 -3.34 -17.20 -4.99
C ALA A 74 -2.13 -17.93 -4.37
N ASP A 75 -1.83 -17.63 -3.11
CA ASP A 75 -0.81 -18.34 -2.34
C ASP A 75 -1.29 -19.80 -2.14
N ASN A 76 -0.74 -20.73 -2.92
CA ASN A 76 -1.03 -22.17 -2.86
C ASN A 76 -0.41 -22.84 -1.62
N ARG A 77 -0.59 -22.26 -0.43
CA ARG A 77 -0.07 -22.80 0.85
C ARG A 77 -1.10 -23.57 1.69
N GLU A 78 -2.18 -24.07 1.08
CA GLU A 78 -3.18 -24.92 1.77
C GLU A 78 -3.51 -26.24 1.03
N GLN A 79 -2.62 -26.78 0.19
CA GLN A 79 -2.87 -28.06 -0.51
C GLN A 79 -2.12 -29.29 0.01
N HIS A 80 -1.38 -29.21 1.13
CA HIS A 80 -0.83 -30.39 1.79
C HIS A 80 -1.20 -30.41 3.28
N SER A 81 -2.46 -30.74 3.55
CA SER A 81 -2.84 -31.45 4.76
C SER A 81 -4.18 -32.14 4.52
N GLN A 82 -4.17 -33.22 3.75
CA GLN A 82 -4.99 -34.42 3.96
C GLN A 82 -4.23 -35.65 3.46
#